data_AF-A0AB40CTQ2-F1
#
_entry.id   AF-A0AB40CTQ2-F1
#
_cell.length_a   1.000
_cell.length_b   1.000
_cell.length_c   1.000
_cell.angle_alpha   90.00
_cell.angle_beta   90.00
_cell.angle_gamma   90.00
#
_symmetry.space_group_name_H-M   'P 1'
#
loop_
_entity.id
_entity.type
_entity.pdbx_description
1 polymer ?
#
loop_
_entity_poly.entity_id
_entity_poly.type
_entity_poly.pdbx_seq_one_letter_code
_entity_poly.pdbx_strand_id
1 'polypeptide(L)'
;MVRNETRAETKTFIRVSGASFQVEDNTKYLQSGPPFLILLHPALGPLWEITRQKFFGGSIMEGSELQIEVAEFMWREVQLDGSLLVIAENIMGSTQAIENGEPLMQYGHRCARCKLQNVKVQNKGIDWTSADNVYWMHNVHLFESLKVILQGNAEFEATDVVLQGNHVLEVPNGHRMHVSSGDLGFVVKLEPIKEEMMDSGSWFWKYKLNGTHIQLELVEL
;
A
#
# COMPACT_ATOMS: atom_id res chain seq x y z
N MET A 1 -11.53 -45.39 4.10
CA MET A 1 -10.84 -44.43 4.99
C MET A 1 -10.22 -43.39 4.08
N VAL A 2 -10.99 -42.34 3.79
CA VAL A 2 -10.66 -41.31 2.80
C VAL A 2 -9.54 -40.44 3.40
N ARG A 3 -8.43 -40.33 2.69
CA ARG A 3 -7.30 -39.47 3.08
C ARG A 3 -7.75 -38.02 2.98
N ASN A 4 -7.71 -37.32 4.10
CA ASN A 4 -7.83 -35.87 4.18
C ASN A 4 -6.79 -35.22 3.27
N GLU A 5 -7.26 -34.47 2.27
CA GLU A 5 -6.42 -33.55 1.51
C GLU A 5 -6.08 -32.34 2.38
N THR A 6 -4.81 -32.23 2.74
CA THR A 6 -4.24 -31.07 3.43
C THR A 6 -4.21 -29.89 2.45
N ARG A 7 -5.26 -29.07 2.45
CA ARG A 7 -5.30 -27.79 1.70
C ARG A 7 -4.90 -26.65 2.63
N ALA A 8 -3.62 -26.56 2.97
CA ALA A 8 -3.06 -25.44 3.70
C ALA A 8 -1.57 -25.32 3.36
N GLU A 9 -1.22 -24.41 2.43
CA GLU A 9 0.13 -23.80 2.25
C GLU A 9 0.22 -23.08 0.89
N THR A 10 -0.49 -21.95 0.70
CA THR A 10 -0.20 -20.98 -0.39
C THR A 10 -0.96 -19.66 -0.22
N LYS A 11 -0.86 -19.05 0.97
CA LYS A 11 -1.46 -17.72 1.25
C LYS A 11 -0.45 -16.67 1.72
N THR A 12 0.83 -17.01 1.81
CA THR A 12 1.86 -16.08 2.30
C THR A 12 2.31 -15.08 1.24
N PHE A 13 2.13 -15.37 -0.05
CA PHE A 13 2.65 -14.57 -1.15
C PHE A 13 1.52 -13.88 -1.92
N ILE A 14 1.74 -12.62 -2.31
CA ILE A 14 0.94 -11.95 -3.34
C ILE A 14 1.09 -12.75 -4.64
N ARG A 15 -0.03 -13.12 -5.25
CA ARG A 15 -0.02 -13.76 -6.56
C ARG A 15 0.07 -12.70 -7.64
N VAL A 16 1.02 -12.84 -8.55
CA VAL A 16 0.99 -12.04 -9.78
C VAL A 16 0.34 -12.89 -10.86
N SER A 17 -0.75 -12.41 -11.44
CA SER A 17 -1.59 -13.18 -12.38
C SER A 17 -1.70 -12.46 -13.72
N GLY A 18 -1.67 -13.23 -14.82
CA GLY A 18 -1.72 -12.72 -16.19
C GLY A 18 -0.47 -13.08 -16.99
N ALA A 19 0.72 -13.00 -16.38
CA ALA A 19 1.98 -13.29 -17.04
C ALA A 19 2.50 -14.72 -16.75
N SER A 20 3.01 -15.41 -17.76
CA SER A 20 3.89 -16.55 -17.57
C SER A 20 5.22 -16.05 -17.00
N PHE A 21 5.45 -16.20 -15.70
CA PHE A 21 6.72 -15.82 -15.07
C PHE A 21 7.80 -16.86 -15.36
N GLN A 22 8.25 -16.90 -16.61
CA GLN A 22 9.62 -17.30 -16.90
C GLN A 22 10.43 -16.01 -17.07
N VAL A 23 11.63 -15.96 -16.49
CA VAL A 23 12.56 -14.87 -16.78
C VAL A 23 12.93 -15.02 -18.25
N GLU A 24 12.31 -14.22 -19.09
CA GLU A 24 12.53 -14.22 -20.53
C GLU A 24 13.72 -13.33 -20.90
N ASP A 25 14.15 -13.42 -22.16
CA ASP A 25 15.28 -12.65 -22.65
C ASP A 25 15.04 -11.13 -22.53
N ASN A 26 16.10 -10.37 -22.27
CA ASN A 26 16.04 -8.92 -22.13
C ASN A 26 15.44 -8.22 -23.36
N THR A 27 15.52 -8.84 -24.54
CA THR A 27 14.89 -8.33 -25.77
C THR A 27 13.39 -8.22 -25.62
N LYS A 28 12.74 -9.15 -24.89
CA LYS A 28 11.30 -9.07 -24.63
C LYS A 28 10.97 -7.88 -23.74
N TYR A 29 11.73 -7.66 -22.66
CA TYR A 29 11.54 -6.48 -21.81
C TYR A 29 11.66 -5.17 -22.60
N LEU A 30 12.61 -5.10 -23.54
CA LEU A 30 12.78 -3.94 -24.42
C LEU A 30 11.62 -3.76 -25.40
N GLN A 31 10.95 -4.84 -25.82
CA GLN A 31 9.87 -4.81 -26.81
C GLN A 31 8.47 -4.66 -26.18
N SER A 32 8.22 -5.29 -25.03
CA SER A 32 6.90 -5.33 -24.38
C SER A 32 6.78 -4.43 -23.16
N GLY A 33 7.90 -3.85 -22.70
CA GLY A 33 7.93 -3.11 -21.43
C GLY A 33 7.78 -4.03 -20.21
N PRO A 34 7.70 -3.43 -19.00
CA PRO A 34 7.52 -4.19 -17.77
C PRO A 34 6.09 -4.71 -17.62
N PRO A 35 5.88 -5.90 -17.02
CA PRO A 35 4.55 -6.47 -16.82
C PRO A 35 3.76 -5.78 -15.70
N PHE A 36 4.39 -4.92 -14.90
CA PHE A 36 3.79 -4.09 -13.85
C PHE A 36 4.79 -3.00 -13.43
N LEU A 37 4.31 -1.94 -12.80
CA LEU A 37 5.16 -0.95 -12.12
C LEU A 37 4.92 -0.99 -10.61
N ILE A 38 5.95 -1.30 -9.83
CA ILE A 38 5.86 -1.34 -8.37
C ILE A 38 6.94 -0.43 -7.78
N LEU A 39 6.51 0.56 -7.01
CA LEU A 39 7.36 1.52 -6.32
C LEU A 39 7.03 1.50 -4.84
N LEU A 40 8.02 1.10 -4.05
CA LEU A 40 7.90 0.94 -2.61
C LEU A 40 8.90 1.88 -1.94
N HIS A 41 8.41 2.79 -1.10
CA HIS A 41 9.29 3.65 -0.34
C HIS A 41 10.15 2.81 0.64
N PRO A 42 11.48 3.04 0.75
CA PRO A 42 12.37 2.21 1.59
C PRO A 42 11.95 2.10 3.06
N ALA A 43 11.24 3.11 3.57
CA ALA A 43 10.70 3.12 4.94
C ALA A 43 9.64 2.05 5.24
N LEU A 44 9.07 1.39 4.22
CA LEU A 44 8.21 0.23 4.42
C LEU A 44 8.93 -0.89 5.19
N GLY A 45 10.25 -0.97 5.05
CA GLY A 45 11.05 -2.00 5.70
C GLY A 45 12.32 -2.20 4.89
N PRO A 46 13.50 -1.78 5.39
CA PRO A 46 14.75 -1.90 4.64
C PRO A 46 15.15 -3.36 4.39
N LEU A 47 14.55 -4.31 5.09
CA LEU A 47 14.77 -5.74 4.95
C LEU A 47 13.53 -6.41 4.36
N TRP A 48 13.73 -7.30 3.38
CA TRP A 48 12.65 -8.09 2.79
C TRP A 48 11.84 -8.88 3.81
N GLU A 49 12.47 -9.30 4.92
CA GLU A 49 11.78 -10.00 6.02
C GLU A 49 10.73 -9.13 6.70
N ILE A 50 10.91 -7.79 6.73
CA ILE A 50 9.95 -6.82 7.28
C ILE A 50 8.84 -6.60 6.26
N THR A 51 9.21 -6.24 5.02
CA THR A 51 8.25 -5.87 3.98
C THR A 51 7.29 -7.02 3.68
N ARG A 52 7.76 -8.28 3.59
CA ARG A 52 6.89 -9.45 3.38
C ARG A 52 5.84 -9.67 4.48
N GLN A 53 6.01 -9.10 5.68
CA GLN A 53 5.03 -9.21 6.76
C GLN A 53 3.93 -8.14 6.65
N LYS A 54 4.24 -7.00 6.03
CA LYS A 54 3.28 -5.93 5.71
C LYS A 54 2.39 -6.28 4.52
N PHE A 55 2.87 -7.12 3.61
CA PHE A 55 2.14 -7.63 2.45
C PHE A 55 1.78 -9.11 2.61
N PHE A 56 0.50 -9.44 2.78
CA PHE A 56 0.05 -10.82 2.95
C PHE A 56 -1.14 -11.14 2.03
N GLY A 57 -0.99 -12.20 1.23
CA GLY A 57 -2.02 -12.69 0.31
C GLY A 57 -2.41 -11.72 -0.81
N GLY A 58 -3.51 -12.02 -1.51
CA GLY A 58 -4.03 -11.17 -2.59
C GLY A 58 -3.34 -11.34 -3.94
N SER A 59 -3.54 -10.39 -4.85
CA SER A 59 -2.98 -10.42 -6.20
C SER A 59 -2.73 -9.06 -6.84
N ILE A 60 -1.76 -9.00 -7.75
CA ILE A 60 -1.53 -7.87 -8.65
C ILE A 60 -1.64 -8.41 -10.08
N MET A 61 -2.52 -7.83 -10.88
CA MET A 61 -2.72 -8.19 -12.29
C MET A 61 -1.59 -7.63 -13.16
N GLU A 62 -1.34 -8.29 -14.29
CA GLU A 62 -0.47 -7.75 -15.34
C GLU A 62 -0.98 -6.38 -15.83
N GLY A 63 -0.06 -5.46 -16.09
CA GLY A 63 -0.34 -4.07 -16.43
C GLY A 63 -0.70 -3.18 -15.25
N SER A 64 -0.75 -3.72 -14.02
CA SER A 64 -1.05 -2.93 -12.82
C SER A 64 0.13 -2.08 -12.35
N GLU A 65 -0.22 -1.04 -11.59
CA GLU A 65 0.71 -0.11 -10.95
C GLU A 65 0.43 -0.04 -9.45
N LEU A 66 1.48 -0.16 -8.63
CA LEU A 66 1.42 -0.02 -7.19
C LEU A 66 2.51 0.95 -6.71
N GLN A 67 2.11 2.09 -6.16
CA GLN A 67 3.02 3.04 -5.52
C GLN A 67 2.64 3.20 -4.04
N ILE A 68 3.58 2.87 -3.13
CA ILE A 68 3.37 2.97 -1.69
C ILE A 68 4.44 3.86 -1.07
N GLU A 69 4.06 5.09 -0.73
CA GLU A 69 4.86 6.10 -0.04
C GLU A 69 4.35 6.32 1.38
N VAL A 70 4.37 5.25 2.18
CA VAL A 70 3.99 5.28 3.59
C VAL A 70 4.74 4.18 4.35
N ALA A 71 5.26 4.46 5.54
CA ALA A 71 5.98 3.45 6.32
C ALA A 71 5.04 2.48 7.05
N GLU A 72 3.96 2.98 7.66
CA GLU A 72 2.95 2.19 8.35
C GLU A 72 1.89 1.72 7.35
N PHE A 73 2.17 0.57 6.73
CA PHE A 73 1.33 -0.02 5.70
C PHE A 73 0.90 -1.44 6.08
N MET A 74 -0.36 -1.78 5.78
CA MET A 74 -0.88 -3.14 5.88
C MET A 74 -1.66 -3.50 4.61
N TRP A 75 -1.28 -4.61 4.00
CA TRP A 75 -1.97 -5.25 2.88
C TRP A 75 -2.36 -6.67 3.27
N ARG A 76 -3.67 -6.95 3.27
CA ARG A 76 -4.24 -8.27 3.54
C ARG A 76 -5.22 -8.65 2.44
N GLU A 77 -4.84 -9.64 1.63
CA GLU A 77 -5.70 -10.22 0.59
C GLU A 77 -6.28 -9.20 -0.40
N VAL A 78 -5.51 -8.17 -0.75
CA VAL A 78 -5.92 -7.12 -1.70
C VAL A 78 -5.71 -7.58 -3.14
N GLN A 79 -6.66 -7.26 -4.02
CA GLN A 79 -6.60 -7.54 -5.46
C GLN A 79 -6.47 -6.23 -6.22
N LEU A 80 -5.41 -6.10 -7.02
CA LEU A 80 -5.11 -4.89 -7.78
C LEU A 80 -5.14 -5.18 -9.28
N ASP A 81 -6.11 -4.57 -9.95
CA ASP A 81 -6.30 -4.56 -11.41
C ASP A 81 -6.37 -3.10 -11.86
N GLY A 82 -5.24 -2.58 -12.35
CA GLY A 82 -5.05 -1.15 -12.64
C GLY A 82 -4.05 -0.47 -11.69
N SER A 83 -4.25 0.82 -11.40
CA SER A 83 -3.33 1.67 -10.65
C SER A 83 -3.81 1.97 -9.22
N LEU A 84 -2.94 1.74 -8.23
CA LEU A 84 -3.10 2.13 -6.82
C LEU A 84 -1.89 2.93 -6.35
N LEU A 85 -2.12 4.17 -5.94
CA LEU A 85 -1.11 5.07 -5.39
C LEU A 85 -1.50 5.48 -3.96
N VAL A 86 -0.59 5.32 -3.01
CA VAL A 86 -0.74 5.80 -1.63
C VAL A 86 0.42 6.74 -1.35
N ILE A 87 0.12 8.04 -1.23
CA ILE A 87 1.09 9.12 -1.08
C ILE A 87 0.90 9.77 0.28
N ALA A 88 1.96 9.88 1.08
CA ALA A 88 1.91 10.52 2.38
C ALA A 88 2.87 11.70 2.51
N GLU A 89 2.45 12.73 3.25
CA GLU A 89 3.33 13.82 3.66
C GLU A 89 4.32 13.34 4.74
N ASN A 90 3.83 12.83 5.88
CA ASN A 90 4.68 12.29 6.94
C ASN A 90 4.91 10.78 6.75
N ILE A 91 5.72 10.41 5.74
CA ILE A 91 6.01 9.01 5.41
C ILE A 91 6.60 8.25 6.61
N MET A 92 7.58 8.86 7.30
CA MET A 92 8.36 8.23 8.37
C MET A 92 8.14 8.84 9.75
N GLY A 93 7.32 9.90 9.83
CA GLY A 93 7.03 10.64 11.06
C GLY A 93 7.00 12.15 10.84
N SER A 94 6.64 12.90 11.88
CA SER A 94 6.59 14.37 11.82
C SER A 94 7.93 15.02 12.14
N THR A 95 8.11 16.25 11.66
CA THR A 95 9.24 17.09 12.03
C THR A 95 8.87 18.03 13.17
N GLN A 96 9.71 18.08 14.20
CA GLN A 96 9.57 19.04 15.30
C GLN A 96 10.42 20.28 15.01
N ALA A 97 9.78 21.45 14.99
CA ALA A 97 10.50 22.73 14.94
C ALA A 97 11.21 22.97 16.28
N ILE A 98 12.48 23.38 16.21
CA ILE A 98 13.28 23.77 17.36
C ILE A 98 13.56 25.26 17.23
N GLU A 99 13.32 26.05 18.29
CA GLU A 99 13.27 27.52 18.24
C GLU A 99 14.52 28.21 17.65
N ASN A 100 15.66 27.52 17.54
CA ASN A 100 16.89 28.07 16.94
C ASN A 100 17.74 27.00 16.21
N GLY A 101 17.12 25.98 15.61
CA GLY A 101 17.85 24.87 14.98
C GLY A 101 17.17 24.27 13.76
N GLU A 102 17.88 23.34 13.11
CA GLU A 102 17.31 22.56 12.03
C GLU A 102 16.14 21.71 12.56
N PRO A 103 15.04 21.60 11.81
CA PRO A 103 13.89 20.80 12.19
C PRO A 103 14.30 19.32 12.44
N LEU A 104 13.90 18.75 13.59
CA LEU A 104 14.28 17.39 13.97
C LEU A 104 13.19 16.38 13.57
N MET A 105 13.58 15.36 12.80
CA MET A 105 12.68 14.27 12.41
C MET A 105 12.38 13.34 13.60
N GLN A 106 11.09 13.16 13.92
CA GLN A 106 10.64 12.21 14.95
C GLN A 106 10.12 10.93 14.28
N TYR A 107 11.01 9.95 14.10
CA TYR A 107 10.66 8.68 13.44
C TYR A 107 9.53 7.93 14.15
N GLY A 108 8.55 7.45 13.40
CA GLY A 108 7.40 6.67 13.88
C GLY A 108 6.32 7.49 14.60
N HIS A 109 6.59 8.75 14.94
CA HIS A 109 5.62 9.64 15.57
C HIS A 109 4.83 10.39 14.50
N ARG A 110 3.51 10.42 14.62
CA ARG A 110 2.63 11.20 13.74
C ARG A 110 2.88 10.92 12.24
N CYS A 111 3.25 9.68 11.92
CA CYS A 111 3.35 9.22 10.54
C CYS A 111 1.96 8.94 9.97
N ALA A 112 1.83 9.02 8.66
CA ALA A 112 0.63 8.57 7.98
C ALA A 112 0.53 7.03 8.00
N ARG A 113 -0.69 6.50 7.91
CA ARG A 113 -0.94 5.05 7.92
C ARG A 113 -1.94 4.64 6.86
N CYS A 114 -1.74 3.46 6.27
CA CYS A 114 -2.69 2.89 5.31
C CYS A 114 -2.91 1.41 5.57
N LYS A 115 -4.17 1.02 5.76
CA LYS A 115 -4.62 -0.33 6.09
C LYS A 115 -5.62 -0.81 5.04
N LEU A 116 -5.25 -1.84 4.28
CA LEU A 116 -6.09 -2.43 3.25
C LEU A 116 -6.37 -3.90 3.58
N GLN A 117 -7.65 -4.26 3.71
CA GLN A 117 -8.07 -5.62 4.04
C GLN A 117 -9.22 -6.08 3.16
N ASN A 118 -9.01 -7.16 2.39
CA ASN A 118 -9.99 -7.69 1.44
C ASN A 118 -10.54 -6.61 0.50
N VAL A 119 -9.63 -5.80 -0.05
CA VAL A 119 -9.95 -4.70 -0.97
C VAL A 119 -9.73 -5.16 -2.41
N LYS A 120 -10.62 -4.76 -3.32
CA LYS A 120 -10.40 -4.91 -4.76
C LYS A 120 -10.33 -3.54 -5.40
N VAL A 121 -9.22 -3.24 -6.08
CA VAL A 121 -9.04 -2.02 -6.86
C VAL A 121 -9.16 -2.41 -8.34
N GLN A 122 -10.10 -1.77 -9.05
CA GLN A 122 -10.39 -2.07 -10.45
C GLN A 122 -10.51 -0.78 -11.27
N ASN A 123 -9.50 -0.46 -12.05
CA ASN A 123 -9.51 0.72 -12.91
C ASN A 123 -8.65 0.50 -14.16
N LYS A 124 -8.71 1.42 -15.12
CA LYS A 124 -7.97 1.29 -16.39
C LYS A 124 -6.45 1.44 -16.28
N GLY A 125 -5.94 1.91 -15.13
CA GLY A 125 -4.50 2.01 -14.87
C GLY A 125 -3.73 2.87 -15.88
N ILE A 126 -2.52 2.42 -16.20
CA ILE A 126 -1.59 3.06 -17.14
C ILE A 126 -2.09 2.88 -18.59
N ASP A 127 -1.94 3.94 -19.39
CA ASP A 127 -1.99 3.82 -20.85
C ASP A 127 -0.68 3.22 -21.36
N TRP A 128 -0.60 1.90 -21.38
CA TRP A 128 0.57 1.14 -21.87
C TRP A 128 0.88 1.35 -23.35
N THR A 129 -0.04 1.97 -24.11
CA THR A 129 0.15 2.25 -25.54
C THR A 129 0.75 3.63 -25.81
N SER A 130 0.85 4.48 -24.78
CA SER A 130 1.43 5.80 -24.92
C SER A 130 2.92 5.73 -25.24
N ALA A 131 3.33 6.36 -26.35
CA ALA A 131 4.72 6.46 -26.77
C ALA A 131 5.55 7.41 -25.87
N ASP A 132 4.88 8.24 -25.07
CA ASP A 132 5.51 9.23 -24.19
C ASP A 132 5.88 8.62 -22.82
N ASN A 133 5.49 7.38 -22.54
CA ASN A 133 5.80 6.71 -21.28
C ASN A 133 7.31 6.47 -21.13
N VAL A 134 7.86 6.92 -20.01
CA VAL A 134 9.23 6.64 -19.57
C VAL A 134 9.16 5.85 -18.27
N TYR A 135 9.00 4.53 -18.41
CA TYR A 135 8.74 3.61 -17.30
C TYR A 135 9.80 3.63 -16.19
N TRP A 136 11.08 3.75 -16.54
CA TRP A 136 12.18 3.76 -15.57
C TRP A 136 12.23 5.05 -14.73
N MET A 137 11.66 6.15 -15.22
CA MET A 137 11.50 7.41 -14.48
C MET A 137 10.17 7.48 -13.73
N HIS A 138 9.32 6.46 -13.85
CA HIS A 138 7.92 6.50 -13.42
C HIS A 138 7.15 7.70 -13.99
N ASN A 139 7.50 8.09 -15.23
CA ASN A 139 6.74 9.12 -15.95
C ASN A 139 5.82 8.41 -16.94
N VAL A 140 4.59 8.13 -16.50
CA VAL A 140 3.60 7.35 -17.26
C VAL A 140 2.26 8.07 -17.34
N HIS A 141 1.55 7.87 -18.45
CA HIS A 141 0.19 8.34 -18.63
C HIS A 141 -0.81 7.39 -17.98
N LEU A 142 -1.76 7.92 -17.22
CA LEU A 142 -2.80 7.16 -16.53
C LEU A 142 -4.17 7.42 -17.18
N PHE A 143 -4.93 6.36 -17.46
CA PHE A 143 -6.35 6.46 -17.79
C PHE A 143 -7.19 6.70 -16.53
N GLU A 144 -6.98 5.87 -15.50
CA GLU A 144 -7.72 5.91 -14.25
C GLU A 144 -6.81 5.37 -13.13
N SER A 145 -6.98 5.87 -11.90
CA SER A 145 -6.28 5.32 -10.74
C SER A 145 -7.11 5.46 -9.46
N LEU A 146 -6.77 4.66 -8.46
CA LEU A 146 -7.10 4.96 -7.07
C LEU A 146 -5.90 5.64 -6.43
N LYS A 147 -6.02 6.94 -6.14
CA LYS A 147 -5.00 7.73 -5.47
C LYS A 147 -5.44 8.10 -4.06
N VAL A 148 -4.74 7.62 -3.05
CA VAL A 148 -4.91 8.00 -1.65
C VAL A 148 -3.84 9.01 -1.28
N ILE A 149 -4.25 10.16 -0.74
CA ILE A 149 -3.36 11.24 -0.30
C ILE A 149 -3.52 11.41 1.21
N LEU A 150 -2.44 11.24 1.97
CA LEU A 150 -2.42 11.32 3.42
C LEU A 150 -1.66 12.56 3.87
N GLN A 151 -2.38 13.57 4.35
CA GLN A 151 -1.80 14.80 4.89
C GLN A 151 -1.34 14.58 6.33
N GLY A 152 -0.16 15.06 6.70
CA GLY A 152 0.44 14.89 8.04
C GLY A 152 0.30 13.47 8.60
N ASN A 153 -0.35 13.31 9.76
CA ASN A 153 -0.54 12.02 10.43
C ASN A 153 -1.86 11.31 10.09
N ALA A 154 -2.39 11.55 8.89
CA ALA A 154 -3.64 10.96 8.44
C ALA A 154 -3.60 9.42 8.33
N GLU A 155 -4.77 8.80 8.49
CA GLU A 155 -4.95 7.36 8.39
C GLU A 155 -6.01 6.99 7.36
N PHE A 156 -5.70 6.08 6.46
CA PHE A 156 -6.66 5.51 5.52
C PHE A 156 -6.87 4.02 5.79
N GLU A 157 -8.12 3.62 5.94
CA GLU A 157 -8.51 2.23 6.14
C GLU A 157 -9.57 1.84 5.12
N ALA A 158 -9.32 0.80 4.35
CA ALA A 158 -10.32 0.21 3.45
C ALA A 158 -10.52 -1.26 3.78
N THR A 159 -11.77 -1.67 3.99
CA THR A 159 -12.12 -3.04 4.39
C THR A 159 -13.33 -3.55 3.63
N ASP A 160 -13.25 -4.78 3.10
CA ASP A 160 -14.35 -5.50 2.45
C ASP A 160 -15.05 -4.65 1.37
N VAL A 161 -14.25 -4.06 0.47
CA VAL A 161 -14.74 -3.07 -0.50
C VAL A 161 -14.14 -3.26 -1.89
N VAL A 162 -14.96 -2.97 -2.91
CA VAL A 162 -14.53 -2.87 -4.30
C VAL A 162 -14.51 -1.40 -4.70
N LEU A 163 -13.35 -0.92 -5.11
CA LEU A 163 -13.10 0.45 -5.54
C LEU A 163 -12.88 0.46 -7.05
N GLN A 164 -13.94 0.80 -7.79
CA GLN A 164 -13.98 0.75 -9.24
C GLN A 164 -13.91 2.15 -9.87
N GLY A 165 -13.05 2.31 -10.88
CA GLY A 165 -12.88 3.55 -11.64
C GLY A 165 -11.84 4.50 -11.03
N ASN A 166 -11.90 5.77 -11.46
CA ASN A 166 -10.94 6.80 -11.07
C ASN A 166 -11.38 7.51 -9.77
N HIS A 167 -10.54 7.47 -8.74
CA HIS A 167 -10.81 8.05 -7.43
C HIS A 167 -9.57 8.74 -6.85
N VAL A 168 -9.79 9.91 -6.25
CA VAL A 168 -8.80 10.58 -5.40
C VAL A 168 -9.39 10.72 -4.00
N LEU A 169 -8.79 10.06 -3.02
CA LEU A 169 -9.22 10.07 -1.63
C LEU A 169 -8.17 10.80 -0.80
N GLU A 170 -8.47 12.04 -0.44
CA GLU A 170 -7.60 12.86 0.39
C GLU A 170 -8.06 12.81 1.85
N VAL A 171 -7.13 12.44 2.74
CA VAL A 171 -7.36 12.36 4.18
C VAL A 171 -6.63 13.53 4.85
N PRO A 172 -7.36 14.44 5.51
CA PRO A 172 -6.75 15.58 6.19
C PRO A 172 -5.87 15.15 7.37
N ASN A 173 -4.91 16.02 7.72
CA ASN A 173 -4.06 15.84 8.90
C ASN A 173 -4.89 15.60 10.16
N GLY A 174 -4.46 14.65 10.99
CA GLY A 174 -5.15 14.26 12.22
C GLY A 174 -6.51 13.56 12.02
N HIS A 175 -6.84 13.10 10.80
CA HIS A 175 -8.08 12.38 10.53
C HIS A 175 -7.83 10.95 10.07
N ARG A 176 -8.81 10.09 10.33
CA ARG A 176 -8.91 8.73 9.83
C ARG A 176 -10.10 8.60 8.90
N MET A 177 -9.85 8.14 7.69
CA MET A 177 -10.87 7.80 6.70
C MET A 177 -11.07 6.28 6.67
N HIS A 178 -12.28 5.83 6.95
CA HIS A 178 -12.69 4.44 6.80
C HIS A 178 -13.57 4.27 5.56
N VAL A 179 -13.22 3.32 4.70
CA VAL A 179 -13.91 3.01 3.45
C VAL A 179 -14.37 1.56 3.48
N SER A 180 -15.67 1.36 3.29
CA SER A 180 -16.29 0.03 3.28
C SER A 180 -17.36 -0.05 2.20
N SER A 181 -17.83 -1.26 1.89
CA SER A 181 -18.94 -1.42 0.93
C SER A 181 -20.24 -0.79 1.45
N GLY A 182 -21.01 -0.18 0.55
CA GLY A 182 -22.37 0.31 0.80
C GLY A 182 -23.35 -0.11 -0.30
N ASP A 183 -24.62 0.21 -0.12
CA ASP A 183 -25.71 -0.25 -0.99
C ASP A 183 -25.55 0.15 -2.47
N LEU A 184 -24.92 1.32 -2.74
CA LEU A 184 -24.71 1.89 -4.08
C LEU A 184 -23.23 2.18 -4.36
N GLY A 185 -22.32 1.35 -3.84
CA GLY A 185 -20.88 1.47 -4.07
C GLY A 185 -20.08 1.30 -2.78
N PHE A 186 -19.36 2.35 -2.38
CA PHE A 186 -18.64 2.39 -1.11
C PHE A 186 -19.08 3.58 -0.26
N VAL A 187 -18.99 3.40 1.06
CA VAL A 187 -19.24 4.43 2.06
C VAL A 187 -17.90 4.94 2.56
N VAL A 188 -17.80 6.25 2.76
CA VAL A 188 -16.64 6.90 3.38
C VAL A 188 -17.08 7.49 4.70
N LYS A 189 -16.37 7.14 5.77
CA LYS A 189 -16.52 7.74 7.09
C LYS A 189 -15.21 8.43 7.46
N LEU A 190 -15.26 9.72 7.73
CA LEU A 190 -14.11 10.50 8.17
C LEU A 190 -14.28 10.88 9.63
N GLU A 191 -13.30 10.56 10.45
CA GLU A 191 -13.32 10.82 11.89
C GLU A 191 -11.99 11.44 12.33
N PRO A 192 -11.98 12.35 13.31
CA PRO A 192 -10.73 12.83 13.90
C PRO A 192 -10.03 11.67 14.65
N ILE A 193 -8.70 11.63 14.56
CA ILE A 193 -7.86 10.78 15.41
C ILE A 193 -7.93 11.36 16.82
N LYS A 194 -8.15 10.48 17.81
CA LYS A 194 -8.23 10.91 19.21
C LYS A 194 -6.90 11.51 19.67
N GLU A 195 -6.97 12.45 20.59
CA GLU A 195 -5.78 13.18 21.07
C GLU A 195 -4.72 12.24 21.67
N GLU A 196 -5.16 11.22 22.42
CA GLU A 196 -4.29 10.20 23.00
C GLU A 196 -3.59 9.30 21.97
N MET A 197 -4.07 9.29 20.73
CA MET A 197 -3.53 8.51 19.60
C MET A 197 -2.78 9.39 18.59
N MET A 198 -2.69 10.70 18.80
CA MET A 198 -2.13 11.62 17.80
C MET A 198 -0.70 11.24 17.41
N ASP A 199 0.11 10.82 18.39
CA ASP A 199 1.51 10.46 18.19
C ASP A 199 1.71 9.04 17.65
N SER A 200 0.97 8.06 18.17
CA SER A 200 1.12 6.63 17.82
C SER A 200 0.25 6.15 16.66
N GLY A 201 -0.79 6.91 16.32
CA GLY A 201 -1.91 6.49 15.48
C GLY A 201 -2.88 5.54 16.18
N SER A 202 -3.91 5.11 15.44
CA SER A 202 -4.88 4.11 15.90
C SER A 202 -4.38 2.67 15.81
N TRP A 203 -3.27 2.45 15.11
CA TRP A 203 -2.56 1.18 15.08
C TRP A 203 -1.09 1.38 14.69
N PHE A 204 -0.24 0.40 14.98
CA PHE A 204 1.16 0.38 14.54
C PHE A 204 1.74 -1.03 14.49
N TRP A 205 2.84 -1.20 13.75
CA TRP A 205 3.65 -2.41 13.80
C TRP A 205 4.61 -2.40 15.00
N LYS A 206 4.42 -3.33 15.93
CA LYS A 206 5.38 -3.61 17.00
C LYS A 206 6.46 -4.57 16.50
N TYR A 207 7.70 -4.12 16.50
CA TYR A 207 8.86 -4.91 16.09
C TYR A 207 9.35 -5.75 17.27
N LYS A 208 9.56 -7.05 17.02
CA LYS A 208 10.12 -8.02 17.97
C LYS A 208 11.29 -8.74 17.32
N LEU A 209 12.36 -8.96 18.08
CA LEU A 209 13.44 -9.85 17.67
C LEU A 209 13.12 -11.28 18.11
N ASN A 210 13.22 -12.22 17.18
CA ASN A 210 13.16 -13.65 17.44
C ASN A 210 14.47 -14.28 16.93
N GLY A 211 15.46 -14.36 17.82
CA GLY A 211 16.83 -14.71 17.43
C GLY A 211 17.41 -13.66 16.47
N THR A 212 17.76 -14.10 15.26
CA THR A 212 18.27 -13.22 14.19
C THR A 212 17.18 -12.71 13.25
N HIS A 213 15.91 -13.03 13.51
CA HIS A 213 14.77 -12.64 12.67
C HIS A 213 13.95 -11.53 13.29
N ILE A 214 13.38 -10.69 12.44
CA ILE A 214 12.45 -9.62 12.85
C ILE A 214 11.02 -10.12 12.64
N GLN A 215 10.20 -9.99 13.68
CA GLN A 215 8.76 -10.28 13.65
C GLN A 215 7.97 -9.01 13.89
N LEU A 216 6.93 -8.80 13.07
CA LEU A 216 5.98 -7.72 13.24
C LEU A 216 4.71 -8.24 13.90
N GLU A 217 4.24 -7.52 14.91
CA GLU A 217 2.95 -7.72 15.55
C GLU A 217 2.11 -6.46 15.29
N LEU A 218 0.89 -6.63 14.77
CA LEU A 218 -0.05 -5.52 14.63
C LEU A 218 -0.63 -5.19 16.01
N VAL A 219 -0.54 -3.93 16.43
CA VAL A 219 -1.16 -3.43 17.65
C VAL A 219 -2.21 -2.40 17.25
N GLU A 220 -3.47 -2.63 17.65
CA GLU A 220 -4.58 -1.67 17.53
C GLU A 220 -4.86 -1.03 18.89
N LEU A 221 -5.19 0.26 18.91
CA LEU A 221 -5.39 1.08 20.12
C LEU A 221 -6.84 1.54 20.29
#